data_AF-A0A0D0KH93-F1
#
_entry.id   AF-A0A0D0KH93-F1
#
_cell.length_a   1.000
_cell.length_b   1.000
_cell.length_c   1.000
_cell.angle_alpha   90.00
_cell.angle_beta   90.00
_cell.angle_gamma   90.00
#
_symmetry.space_group_name_H-M   'P 1'
#
loop_
_entity.id
_entity.type
_entity.pdbx_description
1 polymer ?
#
loop_
_entity_poly.entity_id
_entity_poly.type
_entity_poly.pdbx_seq_one_letter_code
_entity_poly.pdbx_strand_id
1 'polypeptide(L)'
;MESTLDATAAWRNHISSAVKSFLKTAVVIDNMPYVVNTTTAASSSHEVTEPWFDEEAEVMDEPIANESLPSAHHLDVRKISDEFAGVGIACAFVLPDDQDSNDQAKITRILNAAKVSDLVVIDWYLKDKDSSLTLQVLEEIAKSDQSESGRLRLVCVYTGQAPETGIFIDVKEHFKKGGIELVDTPEISYCAQADNTLVVLINKREITPEQLPEKLISLFSCLADGLIPTFALAAVGAIRKNTHHMLTRFESSLDSAYISNRLITNPPGDVAELMRELLVAECDNALGLDRIADDYLDKKAITLWLDANSEKIKYTNYTANKTKVQLTRDLINALLINGIEDRSFFDGANNEIPLPEFYRKRISESLAGSPELSKASENKFSRLVSFRREAYGSSTKSMNPDWLPSLTTGTVLKMNDGEVTKYLMCFTPACDALRLLQDRPFVFLEGYISDTPYNSVIIEDNDVSIGVFFDKKYPSVKTFGFSPDAETERVRAQRVEKDGAVRYEFSSSGPAPIQFEWLGEIRYSRAASEVAALANVWMRIGIVDSEYLRLATKGHAKFS
;
A
#
# COMPACT_ATOMS: atom_id res chain seq x y z
N MET A 1 15.28 4.55 29.52
CA MET A 1 16.23 4.60 28.39
C MET A 1 16.58 3.19 27.92
N GLU A 2 16.97 2.26 28.80
CA GLU A 2 17.09 0.82 28.43
C GLU A 2 15.76 0.19 28.00
N SER A 3 14.65 0.44 28.72
CA SER A 3 13.33 -0.13 28.38
C SER A 3 12.75 0.34 27.05
N THR A 4 13.04 1.57 26.64
CA THR A 4 12.57 2.16 25.38
C THR A 4 13.40 1.66 24.18
N LEU A 5 14.69 1.39 24.40
CA LEU A 5 15.58 0.79 23.40
C LEU A 5 15.14 -0.65 23.07
N ASP A 6 14.76 -1.43 24.09
CA ASP A 6 14.26 -2.80 23.93
C ASP A 6 12.90 -2.82 23.18
N ALA A 7 11.97 -1.94 23.54
CA ALA A 7 10.68 -1.82 22.85
C ALA A 7 10.82 -1.44 21.36
N THR A 8 11.74 -0.52 21.05
CA THR A 8 12.02 -0.11 19.67
C THR A 8 12.62 -1.25 18.86
N ALA A 9 13.52 -2.04 19.47
CA ALA A 9 14.10 -3.21 18.83
C ALA A 9 13.04 -4.30 18.56
N ALA A 10 12.15 -4.56 19.53
CA ALA A 10 11.06 -5.50 19.36
C ALA A 10 10.09 -5.08 18.24
N TRP A 11 9.75 -3.79 18.15
CA TRP A 11 8.94 -3.24 17.06
C TRP A 11 9.63 -3.38 15.70
N ARG A 12 10.93 -3.07 15.60
CA ARG A 12 11.70 -3.26 14.36
C ARG A 12 11.76 -4.71 13.91
N ASN A 13 11.93 -5.65 14.85
CA ASN A 13 11.90 -7.09 14.55
C ASN A 13 10.52 -7.52 14.04
N HIS A 14 9.45 -6.97 14.62
CA HIS A 14 8.09 -7.21 14.16
C HIS A 14 7.88 -6.72 12.71
N ILE A 15 8.32 -5.50 12.38
CA ILE A 15 8.28 -4.97 11.01
C ILE A 15 9.10 -5.85 10.06
N SER A 16 10.33 -6.20 10.45
CA SER A 16 11.25 -7.02 9.65
C SER A 16 10.63 -8.38 9.28
N SER A 17 9.82 -8.97 10.17
CA SER A 17 9.10 -10.22 9.85
C SER A 17 8.11 -10.07 8.68
N ALA A 18 7.40 -8.95 8.59
CA ALA A 18 6.49 -8.66 7.47
C ALA A 18 7.27 -8.42 6.18
N VAL A 19 8.39 -7.68 6.28
CA VAL A 19 9.28 -7.42 5.14
C VAL A 19 9.86 -8.71 4.59
N LYS A 20 10.37 -9.61 5.44
CA LYS A 20 10.87 -10.94 5.03
C LYS A 20 9.78 -11.79 4.34
N SER A 21 8.53 -11.64 4.79
CA SER A 21 7.40 -12.32 4.16
C SER A 21 7.06 -11.74 2.78
N PHE A 22 7.20 -10.43 2.60
CA PHE A 22 6.93 -9.71 1.35
C PHE A 22 8.02 -9.86 0.29
N LEU A 23 9.30 -9.65 0.66
CA LEU A 23 10.43 -9.66 -0.26
C LEU A 23 10.63 -11.07 -0.83
N LYS A 24 10.68 -11.17 -2.16
CA LYS A 24 10.86 -12.45 -2.87
C LYS A 24 11.87 -12.35 -3.99
N THR A 25 12.18 -11.15 -4.47
CA THR A 25 13.01 -10.95 -5.66
C THR A 25 14.02 -9.82 -5.47
N ALA A 26 15.27 -10.09 -5.88
CA ALA A 26 16.34 -9.10 -5.96
C ALA A 26 16.99 -9.18 -7.34
N VAL A 27 17.46 -8.04 -7.86
CA VAL A 27 18.34 -7.99 -9.02
C VAL A 27 19.66 -7.34 -8.63
N VAL A 28 20.77 -7.97 -9.01
CA VAL A 28 22.12 -7.45 -8.83
C VAL A 28 22.70 -7.14 -10.21
N ILE A 29 23.14 -5.89 -10.39
CA ILE A 29 23.66 -5.38 -11.65
C ILE A 29 25.13 -5.02 -11.44
N ASP A 30 26.03 -5.74 -12.09
CA ASP A 30 27.48 -5.59 -11.94
C ASP A 30 28.16 -5.97 -13.26
N ASN A 31 29.16 -5.20 -13.73
CA ASN A 31 29.89 -5.46 -14.97
C ASN A 31 31.16 -6.32 -14.77
N MET A 32 31.59 -6.54 -13.52
CA MET A 32 32.76 -7.35 -13.16
C MET A 32 32.43 -8.46 -12.13
N PRO A 33 31.46 -9.34 -12.39
CA PRO A 33 31.19 -10.50 -11.55
C PRO A 33 32.34 -11.53 -11.64
N TYR A 34 32.61 -12.24 -10.54
CA TYR A 34 33.42 -13.45 -10.59
C TYR A 34 32.76 -14.59 -9.82
N VAL A 35 33.12 -15.82 -10.19
CA VAL A 35 32.74 -17.04 -9.49
C VAL A 35 34.02 -17.71 -9.04
N VAL A 36 34.19 -17.90 -7.73
CA VAL A 36 35.33 -18.67 -7.22
C VAL A 36 35.15 -20.13 -7.64
N ASN A 37 36.01 -20.59 -8.55
CA ASN A 37 36.16 -22.00 -8.83
C ASN A 37 37.01 -22.62 -7.72
N THR A 38 36.37 -23.19 -6.71
CA THR A 38 37.02 -24.12 -5.78
C THR A 38 37.32 -25.42 -6.54
N THR A 39 38.33 -25.41 -7.39
CA THR A 39 39.04 -26.66 -7.75
C THR A 39 39.73 -27.13 -6.48
N THR A 40 39.00 -27.91 -5.68
CA THR A 40 39.65 -28.86 -4.77
C THR A 40 40.37 -29.83 -5.69
N ALA A 41 41.66 -29.57 -5.93
CA ALA A 41 42.55 -30.57 -6.45
C ALA A 41 42.50 -31.73 -5.44
N ALA A 42 41.68 -32.73 -5.74
CA ALA A 42 41.72 -33.99 -5.04
C ALA A 42 43.12 -34.54 -5.29
N SER A 43 43.96 -34.48 -4.26
CA SER A 43 45.25 -35.14 -4.15
C SER A 43 45.02 -36.64 -4.31
N SER A 44 44.88 -37.11 -5.55
CA SER A 44 44.93 -38.52 -5.88
C SER A 44 46.40 -38.86 -6.08
N SER A 45 47.09 -39.13 -4.96
CA SER A 45 48.35 -39.85 -4.97
C SER A 45 48.07 -41.29 -5.41
N HIS A 46 48.07 -41.53 -6.72
CA HIS A 46 48.37 -42.85 -7.25
C HIS A 46 49.80 -42.83 -7.77
N GLU A 47 50.70 -43.39 -6.95
CA GLU A 47 52.03 -43.80 -7.36
C GLU A 47 51.92 -44.75 -8.56
N VAL A 48 52.49 -44.33 -9.69
CA VAL A 48 52.97 -45.25 -10.72
C VAL A 48 54.48 -45.15 -10.67
N THR A 49 55.11 -46.17 -10.10
CA THR A 49 56.55 -46.39 -10.12
C THR A 49 56.95 -47.09 -11.41
N GLU A 50 58.00 -46.59 -12.07
CA GLU A 50 59.13 -47.33 -12.71
C GLU A 50 60.02 -46.34 -13.50
N PRO A 51 61.33 -46.65 -13.72
CA PRO A 51 62.41 -45.78 -13.27
C PRO A 51 63.37 -45.27 -14.39
N TRP A 52 64.29 -44.38 -13.95
CA TRP A 52 65.63 -44.10 -14.50
C TRP A 52 65.75 -43.07 -15.65
N PHE A 53 66.26 -41.87 -15.35
CA PHE A 53 67.57 -41.35 -15.83
C PHE A 53 67.89 -40.02 -15.11
N ASP A 54 69.07 -39.98 -14.48
CA ASP A 54 69.68 -38.80 -13.86
C ASP A 54 70.11 -37.79 -14.94
N GLU A 55 69.72 -36.52 -14.82
CA GLU A 55 70.55 -35.39 -15.25
C GLU A 55 70.12 -34.09 -14.54
N GLU A 56 71.07 -33.57 -13.76
CA GLU A 56 71.33 -32.21 -13.27
C GLU A 56 70.15 -31.29 -12.86
N ALA A 57 70.19 -30.93 -11.57
CA ALA A 57 69.31 -29.96 -10.93
C ALA A 57 69.56 -28.52 -11.41
N GLU A 58 68.59 -27.94 -12.11
CA GLU A 58 68.34 -26.50 -12.10
C GLU A 58 67.22 -26.19 -11.11
N VAL A 59 67.57 -25.50 -10.02
CA VAL A 59 66.60 -24.91 -9.09
C VAL A 59 65.96 -23.72 -9.81
N MET A 60 64.80 -23.94 -10.43
CA MET A 60 63.89 -22.86 -10.79
C MET A 60 63.05 -22.51 -9.57
N ASP A 61 63.25 -21.32 -9.02
CA ASP A 61 62.36 -20.71 -8.03
C ASP A 61 60.92 -20.79 -8.54
N GLU A 62 60.06 -21.52 -7.82
CA GLU A 62 58.62 -21.42 -7.99
C GLU A 62 58.23 -19.96 -7.78
N PRO A 63 57.49 -19.32 -8.70
CA PRO A 63 56.96 -18.01 -8.41
C PRO A 63 55.98 -18.21 -7.26
N ILE A 64 56.33 -17.63 -6.10
CA ILE A 64 55.40 -17.40 -5.00
C ILE A 64 54.14 -16.85 -5.66
N ALA A 65 53.09 -17.67 -5.65
CA ALA A 65 51.76 -17.23 -6.03
C ALA A 65 51.43 -16.09 -5.07
N ASN A 66 51.63 -14.86 -5.54
CA ASN A 66 51.07 -13.69 -4.90
C ASN A 66 49.57 -13.94 -4.89
N GLU A 67 49.04 -14.40 -3.75
CA GLU A 67 47.65 -14.21 -3.41
C GLU A 67 47.41 -12.69 -3.45
N SER A 68 47.03 -12.21 -4.62
CA SER A 68 46.50 -10.87 -4.76
C SER A 68 45.25 -10.84 -3.89
N LEU A 69 45.34 -10.12 -2.76
CA LEU A 69 44.19 -9.70 -1.97
C LEU A 69 43.05 -9.34 -2.94
N PRO A 70 41.84 -9.92 -2.79
CA PRO A 70 40.76 -9.67 -3.72
C PRO A 70 40.49 -8.16 -3.76
N SER A 71 40.65 -7.59 -4.95
CA SER A 71 40.30 -6.20 -5.24
C SER A 71 38.88 -5.93 -4.71
N ALA A 72 38.72 -4.88 -3.89
CA ALA A 72 37.44 -4.49 -3.29
C ALA A 72 36.33 -4.14 -4.32
N HIS A 73 36.65 -4.20 -5.61
CA HIS A 73 35.72 -4.01 -6.72
C HIS A 73 35.01 -5.29 -7.14
N HIS A 74 35.57 -6.47 -6.87
CA HIS A 74 35.07 -7.72 -7.43
C HIS A 74 33.93 -8.30 -6.58
N LEU A 75 32.83 -8.70 -7.22
CA LEU A 75 31.64 -9.26 -6.58
C LEU A 75 31.54 -10.79 -6.76
N ASP A 76 31.52 -11.56 -5.66
CA ASP A 76 31.35 -13.02 -5.72
C ASP A 76 29.87 -13.36 -5.90
N VAL A 77 29.50 -13.74 -7.11
CA VAL A 77 28.12 -14.04 -7.50
C VAL A 77 27.55 -15.21 -6.70
N ARG A 78 28.35 -16.25 -6.44
CA ARG A 78 27.86 -17.44 -5.74
C ARG A 78 27.49 -17.09 -4.31
N LYS A 79 28.37 -16.40 -3.60
CA LYS A 79 28.12 -15.99 -2.22
C LYS A 79 26.87 -15.13 -2.09
N ILE A 80 26.72 -14.13 -2.95
CA ILE A 80 25.53 -13.27 -2.91
C ILE A 80 24.26 -14.05 -3.20
N SER A 81 24.31 -14.92 -4.21
CA SER A 81 23.18 -15.77 -4.55
C SER A 81 22.78 -16.68 -3.37
N ASP A 82 23.76 -17.29 -2.71
CA ASP A 82 23.53 -18.21 -1.59
C ASP A 82 22.94 -17.47 -0.38
N GLU A 83 23.42 -16.26 -0.08
CA GLU A 83 22.95 -15.45 1.04
C GLU A 83 21.54 -14.89 0.81
N PHE A 84 21.22 -14.42 -0.41
CA PHE A 84 19.84 -14.07 -0.77
C PHE A 84 18.91 -15.29 -0.72
N ALA A 85 19.36 -16.44 -1.22
CA ALA A 85 18.58 -17.67 -1.17
C ALA A 85 18.34 -18.14 0.29
N GLY A 86 19.33 -17.97 1.17
CA GLY A 86 19.25 -18.29 2.60
C GLY A 86 18.15 -17.51 3.33
N VAL A 87 17.85 -16.29 2.89
CA VAL A 87 16.73 -15.47 3.41
C VAL A 87 15.44 -15.60 2.60
N GLY A 88 15.38 -16.51 1.62
CA GLY A 88 14.18 -16.79 0.82
C GLY A 88 13.89 -15.76 -0.29
N ILE A 89 14.92 -15.07 -0.78
CA ILE A 89 14.84 -14.10 -1.87
C ILE A 89 15.56 -14.66 -3.10
N ALA A 90 14.86 -14.74 -4.23
CA ALA A 90 15.46 -15.11 -5.51
C ALA A 90 16.29 -13.94 -6.06
N CYS A 91 17.59 -14.16 -6.28
CA CYS A 91 18.51 -13.15 -6.81
C CYS A 91 18.81 -13.41 -8.30
N ALA A 92 18.43 -12.46 -9.15
CA ALA A 92 18.81 -12.43 -10.56
C ALA A 92 20.06 -11.56 -10.77
N PHE A 93 20.93 -11.95 -11.71
CA PHE A 93 22.12 -11.18 -12.07
C PHE A 93 21.99 -10.63 -13.49
N VAL A 94 22.19 -9.33 -13.65
CA VAL A 94 22.32 -8.69 -14.96
C VAL A 94 23.76 -8.21 -15.08
N LEU A 95 24.48 -8.74 -16.07
CA LEU A 95 25.92 -8.54 -16.21
C LEU A 95 26.19 -7.81 -17.54
N PRO A 96 26.19 -6.47 -17.56
CA PRO A 96 26.47 -5.71 -18.77
C PRO A 96 27.92 -5.93 -19.21
N ASP A 97 28.12 -6.33 -20.46
CA ASP A 97 29.48 -6.51 -21.02
C ASP A 97 30.05 -5.16 -21.46
N ASP A 98 31.23 -4.79 -20.96
CA ASP A 98 31.93 -3.57 -21.36
C ASP A 98 32.24 -3.50 -22.87
N GLN A 99 32.34 -4.65 -23.54
CA GLN A 99 32.58 -4.73 -25.00
C GLN A 99 31.33 -4.45 -25.83
N ASP A 100 30.14 -4.53 -25.23
CA ASP A 100 28.87 -4.22 -25.91
C ASP A 100 28.68 -2.69 -25.97
N SER A 101 28.72 -2.13 -27.18
CA SER A 101 28.56 -0.68 -27.40
C SER A 101 27.09 -0.23 -27.42
N ASN A 102 26.13 -1.16 -27.35
CA ASN A 102 24.71 -0.83 -27.35
C ASN A 102 24.18 -0.57 -25.94
N ASP A 103 24.42 0.63 -25.44
CA ASP A 103 23.94 1.08 -24.12
C ASP A 103 22.41 0.95 -23.98
N GLN A 104 21.64 1.21 -25.05
CA GLN A 104 20.19 1.08 -25.02
C GLN A 104 19.72 -0.36 -24.77
N ALA A 105 20.39 -1.34 -25.37
CA ALA A 105 20.10 -2.74 -25.12
C ALA A 105 20.49 -3.17 -23.70
N LYS A 106 21.56 -2.60 -23.12
CA LYS A 106 21.93 -2.84 -21.71
C LYS A 106 20.88 -2.27 -20.76
N ILE A 107 20.49 -1.00 -20.96
CA ILE A 107 19.45 -0.32 -20.17
C ILE A 107 18.14 -1.10 -20.24
N THR A 108 17.70 -1.52 -21.44
CA THR A 108 16.46 -2.30 -21.60
C THR A 108 16.49 -3.61 -20.81
N ARG A 109 17.61 -4.35 -20.84
CA ARG A 109 17.77 -5.59 -20.06
C ARG A 109 17.71 -5.32 -18.56
N ILE A 110 18.39 -4.27 -18.10
CA ILE A 110 18.38 -3.85 -16.69
C ILE A 110 16.96 -3.47 -16.25
N LEU A 111 16.26 -2.65 -17.03
CA LEU A 111 14.90 -2.22 -16.72
C LEU A 111 13.91 -3.38 -16.64
N ASN A 112 14.00 -4.36 -17.55
CA ASN A 112 13.16 -5.55 -17.52
C ASN A 112 13.35 -6.36 -16.24
N ALA A 113 14.60 -6.52 -15.78
CA ALA A 113 14.91 -7.21 -14.53
C ALA A 113 14.48 -6.38 -13.30
N ALA A 114 14.75 -5.07 -13.31
CA ALA A 114 14.39 -4.15 -12.23
C ALA A 114 12.86 -3.97 -12.06
N LYS A 115 12.08 -4.20 -13.13
CA LYS A 115 10.61 -4.08 -13.12
C LYS A 115 9.93 -5.14 -12.25
N VAL A 116 10.50 -6.35 -12.20
CA VAL A 116 9.92 -7.49 -11.46
C VAL A 116 10.58 -7.71 -10.10
N SER A 117 11.62 -6.94 -9.76
CA SER A 117 12.37 -7.06 -8.51
C SER A 117 11.83 -6.17 -7.39
N ASP A 118 11.79 -6.69 -6.17
CA ASP A 118 11.50 -5.89 -4.96
C ASP A 118 12.74 -5.09 -4.51
N LEU A 119 13.94 -5.61 -4.76
CA LEU A 119 15.25 -4.99 -4.45
C LEU A 119 16.10 -4.84 -5.73
N VAL A 120 16.72 -3.67 -5.91
CA VAL A 120 17.68 -3.41 -6.99
C VAL A 120 19.02 -3.08 -6.37
N VAL A 121 20.05 -3.88 -6.62
CA VAL A 121 21.44 -3.61 -6.23
C VAL A 121 22.21 -3.30 -7.52
N ILE A 122 22.82 -2.12 -7.58
CA ILE A 122 23.54 -1.65 -8.76
C ILE A 122 24.96 -1.24 -8.38
N ASP A 123 25.96 -1.78 -9.07
CA ASP A 123 27.33 -1.29 -8.91
C ASP A 123 27.42 0.15 -9.45
N TRP A 124 28.15 1.01 -8.73
CA TRP A 124 28.30 2.41 -9.11
C TRP A 124 28.94 2.56 -10.50
N TYR A 125 29.87 1.67 -10.84
CA TYR A 125 30.55 1.63 -12.13
C TYR A 125 30.08 0.45 -12.96
N LEU A 126 29.12 0.69 -13.85
CA LEU A 126 28.69 -0.31 -14.87
C LEU A 126 29.53 -0.26 -16.15
N LYS A 127 30.51 0.64 -16.19
CA LYS A 127 31.56 0.79 -17.20
C LYS A 127 32.85 1.14 -16.45
N ASP A 128 34.01 0.78 -17.00
CA ASP A 128 35.32 1.08 -16.37
C ASP A 128 35.43 2.56 -15.96
N LYS A 129 35.33 2.81 -14.64
CA LYS A 129 35.39 4.12 -13.98
C LYS A 129 34.40 5.16 -14.49
N ASP A 130 33.33 4.76 -15.16
CA ASP A 130 32.29 5.65 -15.67
C ASP A 130 30.91 5.32 -15.07
N SER A 131 30.35 6.28 -14.35
CA SER A 131 29.02 6.19 -13.72
C SER A 131 27.88 6.65 -14.63
N SER A 132 28.17 7.10 -15.86
CA SER A 132 27.17 7.64 -16.79
C SER A 132 26.04 6.64 -17.07
N LEU A 133 26.38 5.36 -17.28
CA LEU A 133 25.40 4.31 -17.53
C LEU A 133 24.54 4.05 -16.27
N THR A 134 25.14 4.01 -15.09
CA THR A 134 24.45 3.86 -13.80
C THR A 134 23.44 4.98 -13.61
N LEU A 135 23.85 6.23 -13.82
CA LEU A 135 23.00 7.41 -13.65
C LEU A 135 21.83 7.42 -14.64
N GLN A 136 22.06 7.04 -15.90
CA GLN A 136 20.99 6.88 -16.89
C GLN A 136 20.00 5.77 -16.50
N VAL A 137 20.51 4.64 -16.01
CA VAL A 137 19.67 3.54 -15.51
C VAL A 137 18.81 3.99 -14.35
N LEU A 138 19.36 4.73 -13.38
CA LEU A 138 18.61 5.25 -12.23
C LEU A 138 17.51 6.23 -12.66
N GLU A 139 17.79 7.10 -13.64
CA GLU A 139 16.79 8.00 -14.21
C GLU A 139 15.64 7.23 -14.89
N GLU A 140 15.96 6.22 -15.71
CA GLU A 140 14.94 5.40 -16.38
C GLU A 140 14.14 4.50 -15.42
N ILE A 141 14.80 3.99 -14.37
CA ILE A 141 14.17 3.29 -13.24
C ILE A 141 13.12 4.21 -12.58
N ALA A 142 13.49 5.45 -12.27
CA ALA A 142 12.59 6.43 -11.67
C ALA A 142 11.43 6.79 -12.60
N LYS A 143 11.68 7.03 -13.90
CA LYS A 143 10.62 7.27 -14.89
C LYS A 143 9.64 6.11 -14.99
N SER A 144 10.15 4.88 -15.05
CA SER A 144 9.33 3.68 -15.15
C SER A 144 8.43 3.53 -13.93
N ASP A 145 8.94 3.75 -12.72
CA ASP A 145 8.10 3.68 -11.52
C ASP A 145 7.07 4.80 -11.50
N GLN A 146 7.48 6.03 -11.80
CA GLN A 146 6.56 7.16 -11.78
C GLN A 146 5.40 6.95 -12.77
N SER A 147 5.67 6.35 -13.93
CA SER A 147 4.64 6.00 -14.93
C SER A 147 3.61 4.99 -14.43
N GLU A 148 3.97 4.14 -13.47
CA GLU A 148 3.09 3.17 -12.82
C GLU A 148 2.52 3.70 -11.48
N SER A 149 2.62 5.02 -11.24
CA SER A 149 2.28 5.72 -9.97
C SER A 149 3.08 5.29 -8.75
N GLY A 150 4.32 4.92 -9.00
CA GLY A 150 5.29 4.48 -8.01
C GLY A 150 5.26 2.96 -7.79
N ARG A 151 6.42 2.43 -7.40
CA ARG A 151 6.59 1.03 -7.00
C ARG A 151 7.27 1.02 -5.64
N LEU A 152 6.72 0.25 -4.71
CA LEU A 152 7.36 0.03 -3.42
C LEU A 152 8.63 -0.81 -3.61
N ARG A 153 9.80 -0.16 -3.64
CA ARG A 153 11.09 -0.85 -3.80
C ARG A 153 12.26 -0.13 -3.14
N LEU A 154 13.34 -0.88 -2.92
CA LEU A 154 14.62 -0.35 -2.44
C LEU A 154 15.69 -0.46 -3.54
N VAL A 155 16.36 0.65 -3.82
CA VAL A 155 17.50 0.74 -4.73
C VAL A 155 18.79 0.98 -3.93
N CYS A 156 19.71 0.03 -4.00
CA CYS A 156 21.02 0.08 -3.36
C CYS A 156 22.09 0.34 -4.40
N VAL A 157 22.73 1.51 -4.34
CA VAL A 157 23.97 1.78 -5.09
C VAL A 157 25.12 1.22 -4.26
N TYR A 158 25.78 0.18 -4.78
CA TYR A 158 26.86 -0.52 -4.10
C TYR A 158 28.20 -0.07 -4.70
N THR A 159 29.11 0.50 -3.91
CA THR A 159 30.33 1.14 -4.43
C THR A 159 31.60 0.72 -3.70
N GLY A 160 32.68 0.49 -4.45
CA GLY A 160 34.01 0.26 -3.89
C GLY A 160 34.74 1.54 -3.45
N GLN A 161 34.23 2.71 -3.84
CA GLN A 161 34.78 4.02 -3.47
C GLN A 161 34.24 4.46 -2.12
N ALA A 162 35.02 5.25 -1.37
CA ALA A 162 34.53 5.89 -0.16
C ALA A 162 33.19 6.61 -0.46
N PRO A 163 32.16 6.45 0.36
CA PRO A 163 30.87 7.08 0.11
C PRO A 163 31.03 8.60 0.25
N GLU A 164 31.34 9.27 -0.85
CA GLU A 164 31.43 10.71 -0.90
C GLU A 164 30.04 11.30 -1.11
N THR A 165 29.76 12.43 -0.45
CA THR A 165 28.48 13.13 -0.57
C THR A 165 28.13 13.46 -2.04
N GLY A 166 29.13 13.64 -2.90
CA GLY A 166 28.94 13.87 -4.33
C GLY A 166 28.19 12.75 -5.05
N ILE A 167 28.56 11.48 -4.82
CA ILE A 167 27.91 10.32 -5.45
C ILE A 167 26.42 10.30 -5.10
N PHE A 168 26.10 10.56 -3.83
CA PHE A 168 24.72 10.53 -3.36
C PHE A 168 23.90 11.72 -3.87
N ILE A 169 24.52 12.89 -4.07
CA ILE A 169 23.88 14.04 -4.73
C ILE A 169 23.54 13.67 -6.17
N ASP A 170 24.47 13.10 -6.94
CA ASP A 170 24.25 12.72 -8.33
C ASP A 170 23.11 11.71 -8.47
N VAL A 171 23.03 10.73 -7.57
CA VAL A 171 21.93 9.77 -7.50
C VAL A 171 20.60 10.49 -7.29
N LYS A 172 20.51 11.40 -6.30
CA LYS A 172 19.28 12.16 -6.04
C LYS A 172 18.87 13.03 -7.23
N GLU A 173 19.81 13.66 -7.91
CA GLU A 173 19.51 14.47 -9.10
C GLU A 173 18.92 13.64 -10.24
N HIS A 174 19.42 12.43 -10.48
CA HIS A 174 18.90 11.57 -11.55
C HIS A 174 17.54 10.96 -11.23
N PHE A 175 17.27 10.62 -9.96
CA PHE A 175 15.91 10.29 -9.53
C PHE A 175 14.95 11.47 -9.73
N LYS A 176 15.39 12.69 -9.42
CA LYS A 176 14.59 13.91 -9.62
C LYS A 176 14.29 14.16 -11.11
N LYS A 177 15.25 13.93 -12.01
CA LYS A 177 15.03 13.99 -13.47
C LYS A 177 14.00 12.95 -13.93
N GLY A 178 13.97 11.78 -13.27
CA GLY A 178 12.96 10.75 -13.51
C GLY A 178 11.60 11.00 -12.86
N GLY A 179 11.44 12.12 -12.14
CA GLY A 179 10.17 12.54 -11.54
C GLY A 179 9.98 12.11 -10.07
N ILE A 180 11.01 11.56 -9.42
CA ILE A 180 10.96 11.14 -8.01
C ILE A 180 11.85 12.06 -7.18
N GLU A 181 11.25 12.83 -6.27
CA GLU A 181 11.99 13.68 -5.34
C GLU A 181 12.31 12.93 -4.05
N LEU A 182 13.60 12.75 -3.78
CA LEU A 182 14.11 12.03 -2.61
C LEU A 182 14.47 12.99 -1.47
N VAL A 183 14.07 12.64 -0.25
CA VAL A 183 14.36 13.37 0.98
C VAL A 183 15.29 12.55 1.87
N ASP A 184 16.36 13.18 2.36
CA ASP A 184 17.37 12.50 3.19
C ASP A 184 16.75 11.97 4.50
N THR A 185 17.15 10.76 4.89
CA THR A 185 16.73 10.14 6.15
C THR A 185 17.72 10.53 7.25
N PRO A 186 17.34 11.35 8.24
CA PRO A 186 18.30 11.93 9.19
C PRO A 186 19.01 10.90 10.07
N GLU A 187 18.43 9.70 10.24
CA GLU A 187 18.96 8.64 11.09
C GLU A 187 19.94 7.70 10.37
N ILE A 188 20.01 7.75 9.03
CA ILE A 188 20.76 6.78 8.22
C ILE A 188 21.62 7.53 7.21
N SER A 189 22.94 7.41 7.33
CA SER A 189 23.89 8.03 6.40
C SER A 189 23.68 7.53 4.97
N TYR A 190 23.70 8.47 4.02
CA TYR A 190 23.53 8.21 2.58
C TYR A 190 22.28 7.39 2.22
N CYS A 191 21.19 7.69 2.92
CA CYS A 191 19.88 7.10 2.69
C CYS A 191 18.85 8.21 2.47
N ALA A 192 18.03 8.07 1.43
CA ALA A 192 16.97 9.01 1.10
C ALA A 192 15.74 8.25 0.64
N GLN A 193 14.58 8.83 0.93
CA GLN A 193 13.29 8.20 0.69
C GLN A 193 12.35 9.16 -0.06
N ALA A 194 11.50 8.57 -0.88
CA ALA A 194 10.26 9.15 -1.39
C ALA A 194 9.09 8.32 -0.85
N ASP A 195 7.85 8.65 -1.24
CA ASP A 195 6.64 7.96 -0.76
C ASP A 195 6.70 6.43 -0.91
N ASN A 196 7.25 5.95 -2.03
CA ASN A 196 7.28 4.52 -2.39
C ASN A 196 8.70 3.98 -2.64
N THR A 197 9.75 4.79 -2.56
CA THR A 197 11.09 4.37 -2.98
C THR A 197 12.12 4.73 -1.93
N LEU A 198 12.96 3.76 -1.55
CA LEU A 198 14.11 3.98 -0.70
C LEU A 198 15.39 3.82 -1.52
N VAL A 199 16.29 4.80 -1.42
CA VAL A 199 17.59 4.77 -2.09
C VAL A 199 18.70 4.86 -1.05
N VAL A 200 19.65 3.95 -1.14
CA VAL A 200 20.80 3.89 -0.23
C VAL A 200 22.10 3.74 -1.01
N LEU A 201 23.15 4.40 -0.55
CA LEU A 201 24.52 4.18 -0.99
C LEU A 201 25.25 3.32 0.06
N ILE A 202 25.74 2.16 -0.34
CA ILE A 202 26.46 1.23 0.53
C ILE A 202 27.88 1.03 -0.01
N ASN A 203 28.87 1.10 0.89
CA ASN A 203 30.26 0.85 0.55
C ASN A 203 30.61 -0.66 0.65
N LYS A 204 31.26 -1.21 -0.40
CA LYS A 204 31.69 -2.63 -0.50
C LYS A 204 32.66 -3.06 0.63
N ARG A 205 33.39 -2.13 1.25
CA ARG A 205 34.33 -2.37 2.36
C ARG A 205 33.67 -2.35 3.73
N GLU A 206 32.58 -1.59 3.88
CA GLU A 206 31.84 -1.50 5.15
C GLU A 206 30.86 -2.66 5.32
N ILE A 207 30.13 -2.98 4.25
CA ILE A 207 29.17 -4.08 4.22
C ILE A 207 29.63 -5.05 3.15
N THR A 208 30.01 -6.24 3.59
CA THR A 208 30.44 -7.30 2.68
C THR A 208 29.23 -7.90 1.94
N PRO A 209 29.46 -8.58 0.81
CA PRO A 209 28.40 -9.27 0.07
C PRO A 209 27.52 -10.19 0.93
N GLU A 210 28.09 -10.82 1.97
CA GLU A 210 27.39 -11.73 2.85
C GLU A 210 26.41 -11.03 3.80
N GLN A 211 26.72 -9.79 4.21
CA GLN A 211 25.87 -9.02 5.12
C GLN A 211 24.81 -8.20 4.38
N LEU A 212 24.93 -8.10 3.05
CA LEU A 212 24.09 -7.25 2.23
C LEU A 212 22.59 -7.61 2.34
N PRO A 213 22.14 -8.88 2.22
CA PRO A 213 20.71 -9.19 2.24
C PRO A 213 20.01 -8.77 3.55
N GLU A 214 20.56 -9.14 4.71
CA GLU A 214 20.02 -8.76 6.02
C GLU A 214 20.02 -7.22 6.19
N LYS A 215 21.07 -6.53 5.72
CA LYS A 215 21.12 -5.06 5.77
C LYS A 215 20.03 -4.43 4.90
N LEU A 216 19.80 -4.92 3.69
CA LEU A 216 18.75 -4.41 2.80
C LEU A 216 17.35 -4.67 3.35
N ILE A 217 17.10 -5.84 3.95
CA ILE A 217 15.83 -6.13 4.64
C ILE A 217 15.59 -5.15 5.79
N SER A 218 16.63 -4.89 6.60
CA SER A 218 16.55 -3.91 7.68
C SER A 218 16.26 -2.50 7.18
N LEU A 219 16.86 -2.08 6.06
CA LEU A 219 16.62 -0.77 5.47
C LEU A 219 15.22 -0.67 4.86
N PHE A 220 14.76 -1.73 4.19
CA PHE A 220 13.41 -1.78 3.63
C PHE A 220 12.33 -1.63 4.71
N SER A 221 12.62 -2.06 5.94
CA SER A 221 11.72 -1.89 7.09
C SER A 221 11.39 -0.41 7.38
N CYS A 222 12.22 0.55 6.95
CA CYS A 222 11.92 1.98 7.04
C CYS A 222 10.69 2.39 6.20
N LEU A 223 10.46 1.74 5.06
CA LEU A 223 9.26 1.97 4.23
C LEU A 223 7.98 1.40 4.85
N ALA A 224 8.12 0.53 5.84
CA ALA A 224 7.05 -0.24 6.45
C ALA A 224 6.73 0.20 7.89
N ASP A 225 7.30 1.29 8.38
CA ASP A 225 7.14 1.71 9.78
C ASP A 225 5.71 2.17 10.08
N GLY A 226 4.92 1.24 10.62
CA GLY A 226 3.54 1.46 11.07
C GLY A 226 2.72 0.17 11.02
N LEU A 227 1.65 0.11 11.82
CA LEU A 227 0.78 -1.07 11.88
C LEU A 227 0.13 -1.39 10.51
N ILE A 228 -0.45 -0.38 9.85
CA ILE A 228 -1.16 -0.57 8.57
C ILE A 228 -0.19 -0.92 7.42
N PRO A 229 0.96 -0.24 7.23
CA PRO A 229 1.96 -0.65 6.24
C PRO A 229 2.55 -2.04 6.50
N THR A 230 2.86 -2.38 7.76
CA THR A 230 3.37 -3.71 8.13
C THR A 230 2.37 -4.80 7.79
N PHE A 231 1.10 -4.62 8.16
CA PHE A 231 0.01 -5.51 7.79
C PHE A 231 -0.12 -5.66 6.27
N ALA A 232 -0.09 -4.54 5.52
CA ALA A 232 -0.23 -4.56 4.07
C ALA A 232 0.89 -5.37 3.39
N LEU A 233 2.13 -5.23 3.84
CA LEU A 233 3.26 -6.02 3.33
C LEU A 233 3.11 -7.51 3.62
N ALA A 234 2.80 -7.85 4.88
CA ALA A 234 2.59 -9.23 5.28
C ALA A 234 1.43 -9.88 4.49
N ALA A 235 0.34 -9.14 4.27
CA ALA A 235 -0.81 -9.58 3.50
C ALA A 235 -0.46 -9.86 2.03
N VAL A 236 0.27 -8.96 1.37
CA VAL A 236 0.75 -9.18 0.00
C VAL A 236 1.73 -10.36 -0.06
N GLY A 237 2.61 -10.51 0.94
CA GLY A 237 3.49 -11.68 1.08
C GLY A 237 2.73 -13.00 1.18
N ALA A 238 1.65 -13.05 1.98
CA ALA A 238 0.78 -14.21 2.12
C ALA A 238 0.05 -14.57 0.82
N ILE A 239 -0.45 -13.57 0.08
CA ILE A 239 -1.06 -13.78 -1.24
C ILE A 239 -0.01 -14.35 -2.21
N ARG A 240 1.19 -13.74 -2.29
CA ARG A 240 2.29 -14.21 -3.13
C ARG A 240 2.63 -15.68 -2.85
N LYS A 241 2.81 -16.04 -1.57
CA LYS A 241 3.07 -17.41 -1.11
C LYS A 241 2.00 -18.42 -1.54
N ASN A 242 0.73 -18.02 -1.55
CA ASN A 242 -0.41 -18.90 -1.89
C ASN A 242 -0.84 -18.84 -3.36
N THR A 243 -0.25 -17.97 -4.19
CA THR A 243 -0.65 -17.73 -5.59
C THR A 243 -0.81 -19.01 -6.39
N HIS A 244 0.17 -19.93 -6.33
CA HIS A 244 0.10 -21.18 -7.09
C HIS A 244 -1.06 -22.08 -6.64
N HIS A 245 -1.33 -22.17 -5.33
CA HIS A 245 -2.48 -22.90 -4.81
C HIS A 245 -3.81 -22.27 -5.25
N MET A 246 -3.91 -20.94 -5.22
CA MET A 246 -5.10 -20.23 -5.70
C MET A 246 -5.37 -20.54 -7.18
N LEU A 247 -4.33 -20.51 -8.02
CA LEU A 247 -4.45 -20.81 -9.45
C LEU A 247 -4.92 -22.25 -9.72
N THR A 248 -4.50 -23.24 -8.92
CA THR A 248 -4.95 -24.64 -9.10
C THR A 248 -6.45 -24.85 -8.88
N ARG A 249 -7.15 -23.93 -8.19
CA ARG A 249 -8.61 -24.03 -7.97
C ARG A 249 -9.43 -23.65 -9.20
N PHE A 250 -8.86 -22.88 -10.12
CA PHE A 250 -9.50 -22.45 -11.35
C PHE A 250 -9.11 -23.40 -12.49
N GLU A 251 -9.53 -24.65 -12.38
CA GLU A 251 -9.23 -25.70 -13.35
C GLU A 251 -10.15 -25.66 -14.59
N SER A 252 -9.65 -26.17 -15.72
CA SER A 252 -10.36 -26.20 -17.01
C SER A 252 -11.69 -26.98 -17.00
N SER A 253 -11.95 -27.81 -15.98
CA SER A 253 -13.23 -28.52 -15.82
C SER A 253 -14.41 -27.55 -15.59
N LEU A 254 -14.12 -26.35 -15.07
CA LEU A 254 -15.11 -25.32 -14.77
C LEU A 254 -15.57 -24.56 -16.01
N ASP A 255 -14.85 -24.64 -17.13
CA ASP A 255 -15.13 -23.84 -18.33
C ASP A 255 -16.54 -24.06 -18.87
N SER A 256 -17.00 -25.33 -18.92
CA SER A 256 -18.38 -25.63 -19.36
C SER A 256 -19.43 -25.06 -18.42
N ALA A 257 -19.16 -25.04 -17.11
CA ALA A 257 -20.08 -24.48 -16.12
C ALA A 257 -20.08 -22.95 -16.18
N TYR A 258 -18.92 -22.32 -16.39
CA TYR A 258 -18.79 -20.89 -16.61
C TYR A 258 -19.57 -20.45 -17.86
N ILE A 259 -19.34 -21.10 -19.00
CA ILE A 259 -20.04 -20.79 -20.26
C ILE A 259 -21.54 -21.00 -20.09
N SER A 260 -21.96 -22.10 -19.47
CA SER A 260 -23.38 -22.38 -19.24
C SER A 260 -24.03 -21.27 -18.41
N ASN A 261 -23.42 -20.87 -17.29
CA ASN A 261 -23.92 -19.76 -16.46
C ASN A 261 -23.96 -18.43 -17.23
N ARG A 262 -22.92 -18.16 -18.03
CA ARG A 262 -22.85 -16.94 -18.86
C ARG A 262 -23.96 -16.90 -19.90
N LEU A 263 -24.32 -18.03 -20.52
CA LEU A 263 -25.38 -18.12 -21.52
C LEU A 263 -26.79 -17.95 -20.92
N ILE A 264 -27.01 -18.38 -19.68
CA ILE A 264 -28.32 -18.32 -19.02
C ILE A 264 -28.51 -17.09 -18.13
N THR A 265 -27.46 -16.28 -17.95
CA THR A 265 -27.49 -15.05 -17.16
C THR A 265 -27.63 -13.84 -18.08
N ASN A 266 -28.57 -12.96 -17.75
CA ASN A 266 -28.71 -11.64 -18.37
C ASN A 266 -28.30 -10.60 -17.30
N PRO A 267 -27.37 -9.66 -17.57
CA PRO A 267 -26.52 -9.66 -18.75
C PRO A 267 -25.44 -10.75 -18.61
N PRO A 268 -24.94 -11.32 -19.72
CA PRO A 268 -23.89 -12.34 -19.65
C PRO A 268 -22.62 -11.88 -18.90
N GLY A 269 -22.37 -10.57 -18.82
CA GLY A 269 -21.24 -9.97 -18.12
C GLY A 269 -21.23 -10.17 -16.60
N ASP A 270 -22.38 -10.37 -15.94
CA ASP A 270 -22.45 -10.51 -14.47
C ASP A 270 -21.66 -11.74 -13.98
N VAL A 271 -21.61 -12.81 -14.79
CA VAL A 271 -20.84 -14.03 -14.46
C VAL A 271 -19.34 -13.77 -14.50
N ALA A 272 -18.86 -12.83 -15.32
CA ALA A 272 -17.44 -12.45 -15.32
C ALA A 272 -17.06 -11.68 -14.04
N GLU A 273 -17.95 -10.82 -13.53
CA GLU A 273 -17.73 -10.15 -12.23
C GLU A 273 -17.78 -11.16 -11.08
N LEU A 274 -18.64 -12.19 -11.13
CA LEU A 274 -18.63 -13.28 -10.16
C LEU A 274 -17.26 -13.99 -10.10
N MET A 275 -16.63 -14.27 -11.26
CA MET A 275 -15.29 -14.89 -11.26
C MET A 275 -14.23 -13.99 -10.61
N ARG A 276 -14.34 -12.67 -10.80
CA ARG A 276 -13.49 -11.70 -10.11
C ARG A 276 -13.70 -11.78 -8.59
N GLU A 277 -14.95 -11.81 -8.14
CA GLU A 277 -15.28 -11.89 -6.70
C GLU A 277 -14.75 -13.18 -6.07
N LEU A 278 -14.88 -14.33 -6.76
CA LEU A 278 -14.32 -15.59 -6.29
C LEU A 278 -12.79 -15.53 -6.14
N LEU A 279 -12.08 -14.94 -7.11
CA LEU A 279 -10.62 -14.78 -7.00
C LEU A 279 -10.24 -13.88 -5.82
N VAL A 280 -11.00 -12.81 -5.56
CA VAL A 280 -10.80 -11.95 -4.39
C VAL A 280 -11.06 -12.71 -3.09
N ALA A 281 -12.07 -13.58 -3.05
CA ALA A 281 -12.33 -14.44 -1.90
C ALA A 281 -11.19 -15.44 -1.66
N GLU A 282 -10.52 -15.92 -2.71
CA GLU A 282 -9.32 -16.74 -2.56
C GLU A 282 -8.13 -15.95 -1.97
N CYS A 283 -7.99 -14.67 -2.32
CA CYS A 283 -7.01 -13.80 -1.64
C CYS A 283 -7.33 -13.69 -0.15
N ASP A 284 -8.60 -13.46 0.22
CA ASP A 284 -9.02 -13.35 1.62
C ASP A 284 -8.78 -14.65 2.40
N ASN A 285 -9.07 -15.80 1.78
CA ASN A 285 -8.75 -17.12 2.33
C ASN A 285 -7.25 -17.28 2.62
N ALA A 286 -6.38 -16.82 1.72
CA ALA A 286 -4.93 -16.86 1.93
C ALA A 286 -4.49 -16.02 3.14
N LEU A 287 -5.10 -14.84 3.34
CA LEU A 287 -4.84 -14.00 4.51
C LEU A 287 -5.28 -14.66 5.82
N GLY A 288 -6.44 -15.33 5.80
CA GLY A 288 -6.98 -16.05 6.96
C GLY A 288 -6.16 -17.27 7.35
N LEU A 289 -5.70 -18.07 6.37
CA LEU A 289 -4.87 -19.26 6.61
C LEU A 289 -3.52 -18.92 7.26
N ASP A 290 -2.90 -17.82 6.83
CA ASP A 290 -1.63 -17.33 7.38
C ASP A 290 -1.83 -16.39 8.60
N ARG A 291 -3.07 -16.22 9.09
CA ARG A 291 -3.42 -15.45 10.30
C ARG A 291 -2.86 -14.02 10.34
N ILE A 292 -2.79 -13.37 9.17
CA ILE A 292 -2.10 -12.07 9.02
C ILE A 292 -2.71 -10.97 9.89
N ALA A 293 -4.04 -10.94 10.04
CA ALA A 293 -4.69 -9.96 10.92
C ALA A 293 -4.36 -10.19 12.40
N ASP A 294 -4.33 -11.45 12.85
CA ASP A 294 -3.99 -11.81 14.24
C ASP A 294 -2.55 -11.40 14.57
N ASP A 295 -1.62 -11.65 13.66
CA ASP A 295 -0.21 -11.45 13.93
C ASP A 295 0.21 -9.98 13.86
N TYR A 296 -0.40 -9.18 12.96
CA TYR A 296 0.04 -7.81 12.66
C TYR A 296 -0.92 -6.70 13.09
N LEU A 297 -2.20 -7.00 13.41
CA LEU A 297 -3.19 -5.99 13.82
C LEU A 297 -3.80 -6.26 15.20
N ASP A 298 -3.56 -7.41 15.82
CA ASP A 298 -4.13 -7.73 17.14
C ASP A 298 -3.33 -7.11 18.30
N LYS A 299 -3.79 -7.36 19.53
CA LYS A 299 -3.32 -6.76 20.78
C LYS A 299 -1.80 -6.76 20.94
N LYS A 300 -1.12 -7.83 20.52
CA LYS A 300 0.34 -7.95 20.63
C LYS A 300 1.06 -6.92 19.75
N ALA A 301 0.69 -6.84 18.47
CA ALA A 301 1.28 -5.88 17.53
C ALA A 301 0.98 -4.45 17.94
N ILE A 302 -0.26 -4.17 18.35
CA ILE A 302 -0.66 -2.83 18.83
C ILE A 302 0.14 -2.44 20.09
N THR A 303 0.36 -3.37 21.03
CA THR A 303 1.18 -3.12 22.23
C THR A 303 2.61 -2.76 21.86
N LEU A 304 3.26 -3.52 20.96
CA LEU A 304 4.60 -3.21 20.47
C LEU A 304 4.67 -1.83 19.83
N TRP A 305 3.67 -1.47 19.02
CA TRP A 305 3.59 -0.15 18.38
C TRP A 305 3.43 0.98 19.40
N LEU A 306 2.55 0.80 20.40
CA LEU A 306 2.33 1.79 21.48
C LEU A 306 3.61 2.03 22.28
N ASP A 307 4.37 0.96 22.57
CA ASP A 307 5.58 1.05 23.36
C ASP A 307 6.73 1.70 22.57
N ALA A 308 6.87 1.39 21.28
CA ALA A 308 7.87 2.01 20.41
C ALA A 308 7.55 3.48 20.08
N ASN A 309 6.27 3.90 20.12
CA ASN A 309 5.84 5.27 19.82
C ASN A 309 5.48 6.07 21.08
N SER A 310 5.92 5.65 22.27
CA SER A 310 5.56 6.27 23.55
C SER A 310 5.89 7.77 23.62
N GLU A 311 6.92 8.23 22.93
CA GLU A 311 7.33 9.65 22.88
C GLU A 311 6.41 10.51 22.00
N LYS A 312 5.78 9.92 20.98
CA LYS A 312 4.86 10.63 20.07
C LYS A 312 3.47 10.78 20.69
N ILE A 313 3.08 9.82 21.54
CA ILE A 313 1.76 9.77 22.18
C ILE A 313 1.67 10.84 23.28
N LYS A 314 0.62 11.65 23.25
CA LYS A 314 0.35 12.67 24.27
C LYS A 314 -0.99 12.42 24.93
N TYR A 315 -0.96 11.75 26.07
CA TYR A 315 -2.15 11.38 26.82
C TYR A 315 -2.99 12.60 27.21
N THR A 316 -4.24 12.59 26.75
CA THR A 316 -5.20 13.65 27.06
C THR A 316 -6.06 13.32 28.28
N ASN A 317 -6.74 14.34 28.80
CA ASN A 317 -7.65 14.22 29.93
C ASN A 317 -9.06 14.62 29.50
N TYR A 318 -10.07 14.01 30.12
CA TYR A 318 -11.44 14.44 29.99
C TYR A 318 -12.20 14.31 31.32
N THR A 319 -13.34 14.97 31.43
CA THR A 319 -14.20 14.90 32.61
C THR A 319 -15.56 14.37 32.19
N ALA A 320 -15.92 13.16 32.64
CA ALA A 320 -17.22 12.54 32.39
C ALA A 320 -17.89 12.22 33.73
N ASN A 321 -19.18 12.55 33.87
CA ASN A 321 -19.96 12.28 35.09
C ASN A 321 -19.32 12.80 36.39
N LYS A 322 -18.68 13.98 36.33
CA LYS A 322 -17.89 14.59 37.45
C LYS A 322 -16.62 13.82 37.83
N THR A 323 -16.29 12.75 37.11
CA THR A 323 -15.03 12.02 37.23
C THR A 323 -14.04 12.55 36.21
N LYS A 324 -12.86 12.95 36.66
CA LYS A 324 -11.74 13.31 35.78
C LYS A 324 -10.99 12.04 35.41
N VAL A 325 -10.93 11.72 34.13
CA VAL A 325 -10.24 10.55 33.57
C VAL A 325 -9.02 11.03 32.80
N GLN A 326 -7.88 10.40 33.09
CA GLN A 326 -6.64 10.58 32.35
C GLN A 326 -6.39 9.34 31.51
N LEU A 327 -6.28 9.50 30.19
CA LEU A 327 -6.03 8.39 29.27
C LEU A 327 -4.57 7.94 29.39
N THR A 328 -4.22 7.15 30.40
CA THR A 328 -2.85 6.61 30.55
C THR A 328 -2.57 5.44 29.62
N ARG A 329 -1.29 5.03 29.50
CA ARG A 329 -0.87 3.82 28.77
C ARG A 329 -1.64 2.57 29.22
N ASP A 330 -1.82 2.40 30.53
CA ASP A 330 -2.51 1.25 31.13
C ASP A 330 -4.00 1.25 30.77
N LEU A 331 -4.61 2.43 30.73
CA LEU A 331 -6.02 2.58 30.39
C LEU A 331 -6.27 2.30 28.89
N ILE A 332 -5.38 2.75 28.00
CA ILE A 332 -5.41 2.36 26.59
C ILE A 332 -5.19 0.86 26.42
N ASN A 333 -4.31 0.25 27.23
CA ASN A 333 -4.13 -1.20 27.23
C ASN A 333 -5.39 -1.94 27.67
N ALA A 334 -6.07 -1.44 28.72
CA ALA A 334 -7.33 -2.00 29.18
C ALA A 334 -8.42 -1.89 28.10
N LEU A 335 -8.52 -0.74 27.41
CA LEU A 335 -9.40 -0.56 26.26
C LEU A 335 -9.11 -1.56 25.13
N LEU A 336 -7.83 -1.80 24.83
CA LEU A 336 -7.41 -2.76 23.82
C LEU A 336 -7.78 -4.21 24.20
N ILE A 337 -7.74 -4.55 25.49
CA ILE A 337 -8.04 -5.90 25.96
C ILE A 337 -9.55 -6.14 26.10
N ASN A 338 -10.25 -5.20 26.73
CA ASN A 338 -11.64 -5.33 27.17
C ASN A 338 -12.65 -4.74 26.18
N GLY A 339 -12.22 -3.86 25.28
CA GLY A 339 -13.12 -3.11 24.39
C GLY A 339 -13.87 -1.99 25.10
N ILE A 340 -14.86 -1.44 24.40
CA ILE A 340 -15.72 -0.34 24.86
C ILE A 340 -17.18 -0.83 24.85
N GLU A 341 -17.89 -0.60 25.95
CA GLU A 341 -19.36 -0.73 26.02
C GLU A 341 -20.05 0.57 25.60
N ASP A 342 -21.38 0.63 25.64
CA ASP A 342 -22.15 1.78 25.14
C ASP A 342 -21.65 3.13 25.68
N ARG A 343 -21.27 3.21 26.97
CA ARG A 343 -20.84 4.47 27.61
C ARG A 343 -19.66 4.34 28.56
N SER A 344 -19.07 3.17 28.68
CA SER A 344 -18.03 2.86 29.66
C SER A 344 -17.13 1.73 29.18
N PHE A 345 -16.07 1.47 29.93
CA PHE A 345 -15.22 0.30 29.76
C PHE A 345 -14.62 -0.08 31.11
N PHE A 346 -14.16 -1.32 31.24
CA PHE A 346 -13.51 -1.79 32.46
C PHE A 346 -12.01 -1.55 32.41
N ASP A 347 -11.44 -1.04 33.50
CA ASP A 347 -9.98 -1.05 33.69
C ASP A 347 -9.47 -2.46 34.00
N GLY A 348 -8.16 -2.65 34.01
CA GLY A 348 -7.54 -3.94 34.35
C GLY A 348 -7.82 -4.44 35.77
N ALA A 349 -8.41 -3.60 36.63
CA ALA A 349 -8.85 -3.93 38.00
C ALA A 349 -10.38 -4.10 38.10
N ASN A 350 -11.08 -4.19 36.96
CA ASN A 350 -12.52 -4.36 36.85
C ASN A 350 -13.36 -3.19 37.40
N ASN A 351 -12.79 -1.99 37.46
CA ASN A 351 -13.55 -0.77 37.73
C ASN A 351 -14.12 -0.21 36.43
N GLU A 352 -15.38 0.22 36.48
CA GLU A 352 -16.05 0.84 35.34
C GLU A 352 -15.63 2.31 35.19
N ILE A 353 -15.06 2.65 34.03
CA ILE A 353 -14.65 4.00 33.67
C ILE A 353 -15.61 4.57 32.62
N PRO A 354 -16.19 5.76 32.83
CA PRO A 354 -17.10 6.37 31.87
C PRO A 354 -16.33 6.86 30.63
N LEU A 355 -16.78 6.47 29.45
CA LEU A 355 -16.32 6.94 28.14
C LEU A 355 -17.50 7.15 27.16
N PRO A 356 -18.30 8.22 27.35
CA PRO A 356 -19.33 8.62 26.40
C PRO A 356 -18.77 8.92 25.00
N GLU A 357 -19.59 8.75 23.96
CA GLU A 357 -19.22 8.96 22.54
C GLU A 357 -18.50 10.29 22.27
N PHE A 358 -18.96 11.38 22.89
CA PHE A 358 -18.38 12.72 22.75
C PHE A 358 -16.88 12.78 23.11
N TYR A 359 -16.42 11.91 24.02
CA TYR A 359 -15.04 11.85 24.46
C TYR A 359 -14.21 10.79 23.74
N ARG A 360 -14.80 9.91 22.91
CA ARG A 360 -14.06 8.85 22.21
C ARG A 360 -12.97 9.40 21.28
N LYS A 361 -13.18 10.57 20.68
CA LYS A 361 -12.15 11.27 19.89
C LYS A 361 -10.88 11.62 20.68
N ARG A 362 -10.95 11.69 22.02
CA ARG A 362 -9.75 11.93 22.86
C ARG A 362 -8.75 10.79 22.75
N ILE A 363 -9.19 9.59 22.39
CA ILE A 363 -8.30 8.44 22.16
C ILE A 363 -7.44 8.71 20.92
N SER A 364 -8.05 9.04 19.78
CA SER A 364 -7.31 9.33 18.54
C SER A 364 -6.41 10.56 18.69
N GLU A 365 -6.88 11.61 19.37
CA GLU A 365 -6.07 12.79 19.70
C GLU A 365 -4.86 12.44 20.57
N SER A 366 -5.01 11.50 21.52
CA SER A 366 -3.91 11.07 22.38
C SER A 366 -2.86 10.28 21.60
N LEU A 367 -3.31 9.33 20.77
CA LEU A 367 -2.44 8.47 19.97
C LEU A 367 -1.69 9.24 18.88
N ALA A 368 -2.33 10.23 18.25
CA ALA A 368 -1.71 11.08 17.25
C ALA A 368 -0.80 12.17 17.85
N GLY A 369 -0.92 12.45 19.15
CA GLY A 369 -0.13 13.45 19.86
C GLY A 369 -0.62 14.90 19.70
N SER A 370 -1.53 15.18 18.75
CA SER A 370 -2.23 16.46 18.65
C SER A 370 -3.61 16.32 17.98
N PRO A 371 -4.54 17.26 18.24
CA PRO A 371 -5.84 17.28 17.56
C PRO A 371 -5.75 17.45 16.04
N GLU A 372 -4.81 18.25 15.55
CA GLU A 372 -4.60 18.52 14.13
C GLU A 372 -4.10 17.27 13.40
N LEU A 373 -3.10 16.59 13.99
CA LEU A 373 -2.57 15.33 13.47
C LEU A 373 -3.63 14.23 13.49
N SER A 374 -4.41 14.14 14.58
CA SER A 374 -5.53 13.19 14.66
C SER A 374 -6.59 13.47 13.59
N LYS A 375 -6.97 14.74 13.36
CA LYS A 375 -7.94 15.08 12.31
C LYS A 375 -7.43 14.67 10.94
N ALA A 376 -6.15 14.94 10.64
CA ALA A 376 -5.55 14.57 9.37
C ALA A 376 -5.49 13.04 9.14
N SER A 377 -5.07 12.27 10.15
CA SER A 377 -4.98 10.81 10.05
C SER A 377 -6.36 10.14 9.99
N GLU A 378 -7.31 10.57 10.82
CA GLU A 378 -8.69 10.04 10.84
C GLU A 378 -9.43 10.34 9.53
N ASN A 379 -9.21 11.52 8.92
CA ASN A 379 -9.76 11.83 7.60
C ASN A 379 -9.24 10.87 6.52
N LYS A 380 -7.91 10.61 6.50
CA LYS A 380 -7.30 9.65 5.57
C LYS A 380 -7.83 8.23 5.80
N PHE A 381 -7.89 7.79 7.05
CA PHE A 381 -8.38 6.46 7.41
C PHE A 381 -9.86 6.28 7.06
N SER A 382 -10.70 7.28 7.37
CA SER A 382 -12.13 7.28 7.04
C SER A 382 -12.38 7.16 5.54
N ARG A 383 -11.55 7.83 4.72
CA ARG A 383 -11.61 7.72 3.26
C ARG A 383 -11.22 6.33 2.76
N LEU A 384 -10.11 5.78 3.24
CA LEU A 384 -9.65 4.44 2.87
C LEU A 384 -10.70 3.35 3.17
N VAL A 385 -11.41 3.50 4.29
CA VAL A 385 -12.51 2.60 4.68
C VAL A 385 -13.75 2.83 3.82
N SER A 386 -14.13 4.09 3.57
CA SER A 386 -15.42 4.42 2.93
C SER A 386 -15.38 4.31 1.41
N PHE A 387 -14.32 4.76 0.77
CA PHE A 387 -14.19 4.81 -0.68
C PHE A 387 -13.57 3.53 -1.22
N ARG A 388 -14.12 3.08 -2.35
CA ARG A 388 -13.50 2.07 -3.22
C ARG A 388 -12.50 2.72 -4.16
N ARG A 389 -12.86 3.88 -4.69
CA ARG A 389 -12.10 4.68 -5.67
C ARG A 389 -12.38 6.15 -5.44
N GLU A 390 -11.39 6.98 -5.68
CA GLU A 390 -11.45 8.42 -5.49
C GLU A 390 -10.82 9.12 -6.69
N ALA A 391 -11.45 10.16 -7.21
CA ALA A 391 -10.94 10.89 -8.38
C ALA A 391 -9.55 11.48 -8.13
N TYR A 392 -9.38 12.10 -6.97
CA TYR A 392 -8.17 12.80 -6.55
C TYR A 392 -7.33 12.00 -5.53
N GLY A 393 -7.69 10.74 -5.27
CA GLY A 393 -6.94 9.86 -4.37
C GLY A 393 -5.91 9.00 -5.10
N SER A 394 -5.17 8.17 -4.34
CA SER A 394 -4.14 7.30 -4.92
C SER A 394 -4.71 6.17 -5.81
N SER A 395 -6.01 5.85 -5.68
CA SER A 395 -6.65 4.71 -6.34
C SER A 395 -6.82 4.83 -7.86
N THR A 396 -6.76 6.05 -8.41
CA THR A 396 -7.05 6.32 -9.83
C THR A 396 -5.82 6.79 -10.61
N LYS A 397 -4.67 6.98 -9.94
CA LYS A 397 -3.44 7.50 -10.55
C LYS A 397 -2.86 6.55 -11.63
N SER A 398 -3.06 5.24 -11.49
CA SER A 398 -2.50 4.19 -12.37
C SER A 398 -3.56 3.41 -13.15
N MET A 399 -4.69 4.03 -13.45
CA MET A 399 -5.77 3.33 -14.16
C MET A 399 -5.45 3.14 -15.64
N ASN A 400 -5.97 2.03 -16.19
CA ASN A 400 -5.99 1.81 -17.63
C ASN A 400 -6.61 3.05 -18.30
N PRO A 401 -5.96 3.66 -19.32
CA PRO A 401 -6.48 4.83 -20.05
C PRO A 401 -7.91 4.67 -20.59
N ASP A 402 -8.34 3.43 -20.85
CA ASP A 402 -9.65 3.08 -21.38
C ASP A 402 -10.71 2.86 -20.27
N TRP A 403 -10.30 2.87 -19.00
CA TRP A 403 -11.25 2.72 -17.90
C TRP A 403 -12.03 4.00 -17.66
N LEU A 404 -13.36 3.88 -17.56
CA LEU A 404 -14.27 4.98 -17.25
C LEU A 404 -15.18 4.60 -16.07
N PRO A 405 -15.36 5.49 -15.07
CA PRO A 405 -16.26 5.23 -13.95
C PRO A 405 -17.70 5.08 -14.45
N SER A 406 -18.43 4.15 -13.83
CA SER A 406 -19.87 4.00 -14.06
C SER A 406 -20.65 4.72 -12.98
N LEU A 407 -21.79 5.31 -13.36
CA LEU A 407 -22.76 5.81 -12.40
C LEU A 407 -23.51 4.62 -11.78
N THR A 408 -23.34 4.41 -10.47
CA THR A 408 -23.94 3.30 -9.71
C THR A 408 -24.21 3.73 -8.26
N THR A 409 -24.76 2.84 -7.44
CA THR A 409 -24.98 3.10 -6.01
C THR A 409 -23.67 3.50 -5.34
N GLY A 410 -23.66 4.63 -4.63
CA GLY A 410 -22.47 5.14 -3.93
C GLY A 410 -21.56 6.02 -4.79
N THR A 411 -21.85 6.23 -6.08
CA THR A 411 -21.16 7.25 -6.88
C THR A 411 -21.39 8.63 -6.27
N VAL A 412 -20.30 9.39 -6.06
CA VAL A 412 -20.33 10.75 -5.54
C VAL A 412 -19.99 11.74 -6.65
N LEU A 413 -20.87 12.72 -6.86
CA LEU A 413 -20.73 13.75 -7.88
C LEU A 413 -20.71 15.15 -7.25
N LYS A 414 -19.99 16.06 -7.91
CA LYS A 414 -20.02 17.50 -7.65
C LYS A 414 -20.76 18.19 -8.78
N MET A 415 -21.69 19.07 -8.42
CA MET A 415 -22.46 19.89 -9.35
C MET A 415 -22.31 21.36 -8.97
N ASN A 416 -21.99 22.19 -9.96
CA ASN A 416 -21.98 23.64 -9.79
C ASN A 416 -23.33 24.20 -10.27
N ASP A 417 -24.08 24.81 -9.36
CA ASP A 417 -25.38 25.44 -9.60
C ASP A 417 -25.25 26.95 -9.38
N GLY A 418 -24.76 27.65 -10.41
CA GLY A 418 -24.34 29.05 -10.28
C GLY A 418 -23.14 29.20 -9.36
N GLU A 419 -23.29 29.98 -8.28
CA GLU A 419 -22.25 30.16 -7.25
C GLU A 419 -22.26 29.06 -6.18
N VAL A 420 -23.27 28.17 -6.17
CA VAL A 420 -23.42 27.14 -5.13
C VAL A 420 -22.90 25.80 -5.62
N THR A 421 -21.88 25.26 -4.95
CA THR A 421 -21.43 23.88 -5.14
C THR A 421 -22.30 22.92 -4.33
N LYS A 422 -22.82 21.89 -4.98
CA LYS A 422 -23.61 20.81 -4.36
C LYS A 422 -22.92 19.47 -4.55
N TYR A 423 -23.03 18.61 -3.54
CA TYR A 423 -22.51 17.25 -3.56
C TYR A 423 -23.68 16.29 -3.66
N LEU A 424 -23.55 15.24 -4.46
CA LEU A 424 -24.63 14.30 -4.75
C LEU A 424 -24.12 12.88 -4.53
N MET A 425 -24.83 12.09 -3.73
CA MET A 425 -24.57 10.66 -3.57
C MET A 425 -25.67 9.84 -4.25
N CYS A 426 -25.29 9.00 -5.21
CA CYS A 426 -26.22 8.17 -5.97
C CYS A 426 -26.77 7.03 -5.11
N PHE A 427 -28.10 6.92 -5.07
CA PHE A 427 -28.85 5.87 -4.36
C PHE A 427 -29.63 4.94 -5.27
N THR A 428 -29.58 5.14 -6.59
CA THR A 428 -30.14 4.18 -7.55
C THR A 428 -29.53 2.80 -7.29
N PRO A 429 -30.33 1.74 -7.10
CA PRO A 429 -29.82 0.39 -6.88
C PRO A 429 -28.87 -0.06 -7.99
N ALA A 430 -27.83 -0.80 -7.65
CA ALA A 430 -26.81 -1.23 -8.63
C ALA A 430 -27.44 -2.04 -9.78
N CYS A 431 -28.42 -2.89 -9.50
CA CYS A 431 -29.15 -3.66 -10.52
C CYS A 431 -29.94 -2.76 -11.50
N ASP A 432 -30.37 -1.57 -11.05
CA ASP A 432 -31.08 -0.58 -11.86
C ASP A 432 -30.13 0.30 -12.69
N ALA A 433 -28.82 0.22 -12.43
CA ALA A 433 -27.77 0.93 -13.17
C ALA A 433 -27.14 0.07 -14.28
N LEU A 434 -27.69 -1.12 -14.54
CA LEU A 434 -27.23 -2.09 -15.54
C LEU A 434 -28.33 -2.33 -16.59
N ARG A 435 -27.94 -2.84 -17.77
CA ARG A 435 -28.87 -3.25 -18.85
C ARG A 435 -29.75 -2.10 -19.34
N LEU A 436 -29.17 -0.90 -19.37
CA LEU A 436 -29.84 0.32 -19.75
C LEU A 436 -29.84 0.49 -21.27
N LEU A 437 -31.03 0.53 -21.87
CA LEU A 437 -31.22 0.71 -23.32
C LEU A 437 -31.67 2.13 -23.70
N GLN A 438 -32.14 2.90 -22.73
CA GLN A 438 -32.70 4.24 -22.93
C GLN A 438 -32.37 5.12 -21.73
N ASP A 439 -32.57 6.43 -21.90
CA ASP A 439 -32.41 7.42 -20.83
C ASP A 439 -33.18 7.01 -19.58
N ARG A 440 -32.48 7.03 -18.43
CA ARG A 440 -33.08 6.64 -17.15
C ARG A 440 -32.80 7.69 -16.08
N PRO A 441 -33.79 8.01 -15.21
CA PRO A 441 -33.56 8.82 -14.05
C PRO A 441 -32.69 8.08 -13.02
N PHE A 442 -31.67 8.77 -12.49
CA PHE A 442 -30.91 8.37 -11.33
C PHE A 442 -31.25 9.26 -10.13
N VAL A 443 -31.32 8.65 -8.95
CA VAL A 443 -31.74 9.30 -7.70
C VAL A 443 -30.52 9.59 -6.85
N PHE A 444 -30.42 10.84 -6.35
CA PHE A 444 -29.30 11.31 -5.56
C PHE A 444 -29.77 11.96 -4.27
N LEU A 445 -29.03 11.73 -3.19
CA LEU A 445 -29.11 12.52 -1.97
C LEU A 445 -28.16 13.71 -2.07
N GLU A 446 -28.68 14.92 -1.88
CA GLU A 446 -27.86 16.12 -1.82
C GLU A 446 -27.15 16.24 -0.47
N GLY A 447 -25.88 16.62 -0.52
CA GLY A 447 -25.05 16.98 0.61
C GLY A 447 -24.47 18.37 0.47
N TYR A 448 -24.13 18.96 1.61
CA TYR A 448 -23.49 20.26 1.71
C TYR A 448 -22.22 20.18 2.56
N ILE A 449 -21.30 21.12 2.35
CA ILE A 449 -20.08 21.22 3.13
C ILE A 449 -20.44 21.63 4.56
N SER A 450 -19.90 20.90 5.55
CA SER A 450 -20.10 21.24 6.95
C SER A 450 -18.89 20.78 7.77
N ASP A 451 -18.41 21.67 8.64
CA ASP A 451 -17.36 21.32 9.61
C ASP A 451 -17.89 20.43 10.74
N THR A 452 -19.16 20.61 11.12
CA THR A 452 -19.87 19.78 12.10
C THR A 452 -21.38 20.04 11.98
N PRO A 453 -22.23 19.01 11.81
CA PRO A 453 -21.89 17.59 11.62
C PRO A 453 -21.48 17.28 10.18
N TYR A 454 -20.64 16.26 9.97
CA TYR A 454 -20.37 15.65 8.65
C TYR A 454 -20.41 14.12 8.78
N ASN A 455 -20.66 13.42 7.67
CA ASN A 455 -20.75 11.96 7.63
C ASN A 455 -20.01 11.31 6.45
N SER A 456 -19.34 12.13 5.64
CA SER A 456 -18.42 11.72 4.59
C SER A 456 -17.24 12.70 4.51
N VAL A 457 -16.05 12.19 4.20
CA VAL A 457 -14.86 13.00 3.93
C VAL A 457 -14.49 12.81 2.46
N ILE A 458 -14.29 13.90 1.74
CA ILE A 458 -13.98 13.91 0.29
C ILE A 458 -12.72 14.73 0.06
N ILE A 459 -11.97 14.41 -0.99
CA ILE A 459 -10.87 15.25 -1.49
C ILE A 459 -11.26 15.93 -2.80
N GLU A 460 -10.85 17.18 -2.95
CA GLU A 460 -10.91 17.96 -4.19
C GLU A 460 -9.51 18.11 -4.83
N ASP A 461 -9.45 18.72 -6.01
CA ASP A 461 -8.28 18.81 -6.92
C ASP A 461 -6.97 19.40 -6.32
N ASN A 462 -6.99 19.89 -5.08
CA ASN A 462 -5.83 20.41 -4.35
C ASN A 462 -5.40 19.56 -3.14
N ASP A 463 -5.82 18.28 -3.09
CA ASP A 463 -5.62 17.38 -1.94
C ASP A 463 -6.24 17.90 -0.61
N VAL A 464 -7.20 18.82 -0.74
CA VAL A 464 -7.92 19.41 0.41
C VAL A 464 -9.04 18.47 0.82
N SER A 465 -9.01 18.00 2.06
CA SER A 465 -10.08 17.20 2.66
C SER A 465 -11.22 18.09 3.15
N ILE A 466 -12.42 17.83 2.66
CA ILE A 466 -13.66 18.51 3.07
C ILE A 466 -14.63 17.54 3.74
N GLY A 467 -15.35 18.02 4.75
CA GLY A 467 -16.46 17.31 5.37
C GLY A 467 -17.75 17.60 4.62
N VAL A 468 -18.42 16.55 4.14
CA VAL A 468 -19.75 16.65 3.52
C VAL A 468 -20.78 15.97 4.42
N PHE A 469 -21.90 16.66 4.62
CA PHE A 469 -23.04 16.15 5.36
C PHE A 469 -24.19 15.83 4.42
N PHE A 470 -24.53 14.54 4.38
CA PHE A 470 -25.73 14.03 3.75
C PHE A 470 -26.82 13.89 4.80
N ASP A 471 -27.76 14.84 4.85
CA ASP A 471 -28.81 14.86 5.88
C ASP A 471 -29.82 13.73 5.64
N LYS A 472 -29.88 12.78 6.59
CA LYS A 472 -30.82 11.65 6.55
C LYS A 472 -32.16 11.99 7.19
N LYS A 473 -32.18 12.99 8.08
CA LYS A 473 -33.37 13.36 8.85
C LYS A 473 -34.30 14.24 8.01
N TYR A 474 -33.72 15.17 7.26
CA TYR A 474 -34.42 16.02 6.30
C TYR A 474 -33.77 15.90 4.92
N PRO A 475 -33.91 14.73 4.26
CA PRO A 475 -33.21 14.45 3.02
C PRO A 475 -33.70 15.32 1.87
N SER A 476 -32.76 15.98 1.19
CA SER A 476 -33.01 16.62 -0.11
C SER A 476 -32.64 15.64 -1.21
N VAL A 477 -33.63 15.19 -1.99
CA VAL A 477 -33.41 14.21 -3.05
C VAL A 477 -33.64 14.86 -4.41
N LYS A 478 -32.68 14.65 -5.31
CA LYS A 478 -32.77 15.07 -6.70
C LYS A 478 -32.69 13.91 -7.65
N THR A 479 -33.31 14.09 -8.80
CA THR A 479 -33.32 13.11 -9.88
C THR A 479 -32.82 13.76 -11.15
N PHE A 480 -31.90 13.09 -11.84
CA PHE A 480 -31.36 13.53 -13.12
C PHE A 480 -31.40 12.37 -14.12
N GLY A 481 -31.79 12.64 -15.36
CA GLY A 481 -31.75 11.65 -16.44
C GLY A 481 -30.31 11.49 -16.96
N PHE A 482 -29.93 10.26 -17.28
CA PHE A 482 -28.65 9.96 -17.95
C PHE A 482 -28.86 8.96 -19.08
N SER A 483 -28.11 9.16 -20.16
CA SER A 483 -28.12 8.30 -21.33
C SER A 483 -27.08 7.18 -21.14
N PRO A 484 -27.44 5.91 -21.40
CA PRO A 484 -26.50 4.82 -21.29
C PRO A 484 -25.53 4.80 -22.45
N ASP A 485 -24.33 4.28 -22.17
CA ASP A 485 -23.37 3.87 -23.18
C ASP A 485 -23.87 2.62 -23.90
N ALA A 486 -23.85 2.65 -25.24
CA ALA A 486 -24.46 1.61 -26.08
C ALA A 486 -23.70 0.27 -26.04
N GLU A 487 -22.41 0.28 -25.73
CA GLU A 487 -21.59 -0.92 -25.65
C GLU A 487 -21.71 -1.61 -24.29
N THR A 488 -21.69 -0.82 -23.22
CA THR A 488 -21.66 -1.35 -21.85
C THR A 488 -23.02 -1.40 -21.17
N GLU A 489 -24.07 -0.85 -21.79
CA GLU A 489 -25.45 -0.74 -21.25
C GLU A 489 -25.48 -0.12 -19.84
N ARG A 490 -24.55 0.81 -19.59
CA ARG A 490 -24.30 1.49 -18.33
C ARG A 490 -24.10 2.98 -18.59
N VAL A 491 -24.38 3.83 -17.61
CA VAL A 491 -24.00 5.24 -17.70
C VAL A 491 -22.50 5.35 -17.37
N ARG A 492 -21.71 5.85 -18.33
CA ARG A 492 -20.25 6.03 -18.21
C ARG A 492 -19.90 7.51 -18.18
N ALA A 493 -18.87 7.87 -17.41
CA ALA A 493 -18.31 9.21 -17.46
C ALA A 493 -17.52 9.41 -18.76
N GLN A 494 -17.31 10.67 -19.11
CA GLN A 494 -16.38 11.09 -20.15
C GLN A 494 -15.07 11.55 -19.50
N ARG A 495 -13.95 11.20 -20.13
CA ARG A 495 -12.64 11.66 -19.71
C ARG A 495 -12.41 13.07 -20.27
N VAL A 496 -12.13 14.02 -19.39
CA VAL A 496 -11.90 15.43 -19.73
C VAL A 496 -10.55 15.85 -19.17
N GLU A 497 -9.71 16.44 -20.01
CA GLU A 497 -8.43 17.00 -19.59
C GLU A 497 -8.58 18.52 -19.38
N LYS A 498 -8.39 18.97 -18.14
CA LYS A 498 -8.46 20.38 -17.74
C LYS A 498 -7.26 20.71 -16.87
N ASP A 499 -6.58 21.82 -17.16
CA ASP A 499 -5.44 22.32 -16.38
C ASP A 499 -4.30 21.29 -16.18
N GLY A 500 -4.13 20.35 -17.13
CA GLY A 500 -3.13 19.28 -17.03
C GLY A 500 -3.51 18.12 -16.12
N ALA A 501 -4.75 18.11 -15.58
CA ALA A 501 -5.30 17.02 -14.79
C ALA A 501 -6.44 16.30 -15.55
N VAL A 502 -6.47 14.98 -15.39
CA VAL A 502 -7.55 14.14 -15.93
C VAL A 502 -8.72 14.14 -14.95
N ARG A 503 -9.88 14.61 -15.40
CA ARG A 503 -11.15 14.55 -14.66
C ARG A 503 -12.15 13.65 -15.38
N TYR A 504 -13.10 13.12 -14.63
CA TYR A 504 -14.20 12.33 -15.17
C TYR A 504 -15.52 13.09 -14.97
N GLU A 505 -16.23 13.34 -16.05
CA GLU A 505 -17.47 14.14 -16.04
C GLU A 505 -18.67 13.31 -16.54
N PHE A 506 -19.82 13.44 -15.89
CA PHE A 506 -21.09 12.92 -16.36
C PHE A 506 -21.96 14.08 -16.86
N SER A 507 -22.70 13.86 -17.94
CA SER A 507 -23.67 14.82 -18.46
C SER A 507 -25.08 14.28 -18.32
N SER A 508 -25.99 15.09 -17.74
CA SER A 508 -27.41 14.73 -17.73
C SER A 508 -28.04 14.82 -19.11
N SER A 509 -29.03 13.97 -19.35
CA SER A 509 -29.87 13.99 -20.54
C SER A 509 -30.88 15.14 -20.48
N GLY A 510 -31.07 15.84 -21.60
CA GLY A 510 -32.08 16.90 -21.71
C GLY A 510 -31.64 18.07 -22.60
N PRO A 511 -32.54 19.05 -22.82
CA PRO A 511 -32.27 20.20 -23.69
C PRO A 511 -31.21 21.17 -23.15
N ALA A 512 -30.94 21.14 -21.84
CA ALA A 512 -29.87 21.89 -21.18
C ALA A 512 -29.09 20.94 -20.26
N PRO A 513 -28.08 20.22 -20.77
CA PRO A 513 -27.35 19.21 -20.01
C PRO A 513 -26.54 19.87 -18.90
N ILE A 514 -26.77 19.43 -17.66
CA ILE A 514 -25.97 19.77 -16.49
C ILE A 514 -24.76 18.83 -16.45
N GLN A 515 -23.58 19.41 -16.20
CA GLN A 515 -22.33 18.67 -16.03
C GLN A 515 -22.06 18.37 -14.56
N PHE A 516 -21.57 17.16 -14.31
CA PHE A 516 -21.26 16.64 -12.99
C PHE A 516 -19.83 16.13 -12.98
N GLU A 517 -19.02 16.60 -12.04
CA GLU A 517 -17.67 16.10 -11.83
C GLU A 517 -17.71 14.88 -10.91
N TRP A 518 -17.07 13.79 -11.30
CA TRP A 518 -16.97 12.58 -10.48
C TRP A 518 -15.90 12.75 -9.40
N LEU A 519 -16.28 12.52 -8.14
CA LEU A 519 -15.37 12.63 -6.99
C LEU A 519 -14.91 11.27 -6.46
N GLY A 520 -15.71 10.22 -6.67
CA GLY A 520 -15.38 8.88 -6.19
C GLY A 520 -16.57 7.93 -6.17
N GLU A 521 -16.29 6.70 -5.71
CA GLU A 521 -17.26 5.63 -5.50
C GLU A 521 -17.12 5.11 -4.08
N ILE A 522 -18.16 5.32 -3.26
CA ILE A 522 -18.27 4.75 -1.92
C ILE A 522 -18.51 3.24 -2.04
N ARG A 523 -17.89 2.45 -1.15
CA ARG A 523 -18.08 1.00 -1.12
C ARG A 523 -19.57 0.67 -0.97
N TYR A 524 -20.01 -0.34 -1.73
CA TYR A 524 -21.42 -0.71 -1.81
C TYR A 524 -22.07 -0.96 -0.44
N SER A 525 -21.41 -1.68 0.47
CA SER A 525 -21.95 -1.95 1.83
C SER A 525 -22.23 -0.66 2.62
N ARG A 526 -21.33 0.32 2.53
CA ARG A 526 -21.52 1.63 3.16
C ARG A 526 -22.66 2.40 2.49
N ALA A 527 -22.65 2.50 1.17
CA ALA A 527 -23.71 3.19 0.42
C ALA A 527 -25.10 2.56 0.66
N ALA A 528 -25.19 1.23 0.67
CA ALA A 528 -26.41 0.49 0.98
C ALA A 528 -26.90 0.75 2.41
N SER A 529 -25.99 0.85 3.39
CA SER A 529 -26.34 1.24 4.76
C SER A 529 -26.92 2.67 4.83
N GLU A 530 -26.41 3.60 4.01
CA GLU A 530 -26.95 4.97 3.92
C GLU A 530 -28.36 4.97 3.32
N VAL A 531 -28.59 4.20 2.25
CA VAL A 531 -29.91 4.01 1.62
C VAL A 531 -30.91 3.39 2.61
N ALA A 532 -30.51 2.36 3.35
CA ALA A 532 -31.36 1.71 4.35
C ALA A 532 -31.77 2.68 5.47
N ALA A 533 -30.85 3.53 5.93
CA ALA A 533 -31.14 4.55 6.93
C ALA A 533 -32.14 5.59 6.41
N LEU A 534 -32.05 5.98 5.14
CA LEU A 534 -33.02 6.87 4.49
C LEU A 534 -34.41 6.22 4.38
N ALA A 535 -34.46 4.97 3.92
CA ALA A 535 -35.70 4.22 3.80
C ALA A 535 -36.43 4.11 5.15
N ASN A 536 -35.70 3.88 6.25
CA ASN A 536 -36.26 3.87 7.60
C ASN A 536 -36.90 5.20 8.02
N VAL A 537 -36.44 6.34 7.50
CA VAL A 537 -37.04 7.65 7.76
C VAL A 537 -38.32 7.83 6.95
N TRP A 538 -38.32 7.42 5.68
CA TRP A 538 -39.48 7.54 4.78
C TRP A 538 -40.60 6.55 5.09
N MET A 539 -40.27 5.36 5.59
CA MET A 539 -41.25 4.33 5.94
C MET A 539 -41.92 4.57 7.30
N ARG A 540 -41.61 5.67 8.01
CA ARG A 540 -42.25 5.99 9.29
C ARG A 540 -43.75 6.18 9.09
N ILE A 541 -44.53 5.34 9.75
CA ILE A 541 -45.99 5.46 9.78
C ILE A 541 -46.37 6.48 10.85
N GLY A 542 -47.12 7.50 10.47
CA GLY A 542 -47.70 8.45 11.41
C GLY A 542 -48.79 7.77 12.23
N ILE A 543 -48.46 7.33 13.44
CA ILE A 543 -49.44 6.80 14.40
C ILE A 543 -49.80 7.91 15.38
N VAL A 544 -51.11 8.17 15.54
CA VAL A 544 -51.61 9.00 16.64
C VAL A 544 -51.68 8.09 17.87
N ASP A 545 -50.63 8.12 18.67
CA ASP A 545 -50.54 7.33 19.91
C ASP A 545 -50.65 8.23 21.14
N SER A 546 -50.93 7.63 22.29
CA SER A 546 -50.90 8.31 23.59
C SER A 546 -49.49 8.86 23.87
N GLU A 547 -49.36 10.18 24.04
CA GLU A 547 -48.09 10.80 24.45
C GLU A 547 -47.55 10.20 25.75
N TYR A 548 -48.44 9.73 26.64
CA TYR A 548 -48.04 9.02 27.85
C TYR A 548 -47.32 7.70 27.53
N LEU A 549 -47.84 6.88 26.60
CA LEU A 549 -47.19 5.65 26.16
C LEU A 549 -45.88 5.93 25.41
N ARG A 550 -45.84 7.00 24.61
CA ARG A 550 -44.61 7.45 23.93
C ARG A 550 -43.51 7.84 24.93
N LEU A 551 -43.87 8.54 26.01
CA LEU A 551 -42.96 8.89 27.10
C LEU A 551 -42.55 7.66 27.93
N ALA A 552 -43.49 6.76 28.23
CA ALA A 552 -43.22 5.49 28.91
C ALA A 552 -42.23 4.62 28.15
N THR A 553 -42.40 4.50 26.82
CA THR A 553 -41.49 3.74 25.94
C THR A 553 -40.07 4.33 25.90
N LYS A 554 -39.93 5.64 26.12
CA LYS A 554 -38.63 6.30 26.28
C LYS A 554 -38.05 6.23 27.70
N GLY A 555 -38.70 5.49 28.60
CA GLY A 555 -38.29 5.34 29.99
C GLY A 555 -38.60 6.55 30.88
N HIS A 556 -39.42 7.49 30.41
CA HIS A 556 -39.78 8.70 31.17
C HIS A 556 -41.01 8.51 32.08
N ALA A 557 -41.71 7.38 31.98
CA ALA A 557 -42.81 7.01 32.87
C ALA A 557 -42.67 5.55 33.34
N LYS A 558 -42.89 5.30 34.63
CA LYS A 558 -42.92 3.95 35.21
C LYS A 558 -44.34 3.40 35.16
N PHE A 559 -44.48 2.12 34.82
CA PHE A 559 -45.77 1.42 34.65
C PHE A 559 -46.54 1.16 35.96
N SER A 560 -45.89 1.39 37.12
CA SER A 560 -46.28 0.98 38.48
C SER A 560 -46.37 -0.53 38.71
#